data_AF-V4SNE3-F1
#
_entry.id   AF-V4SNE3-F1
#
_cell.length_a   1.000
_cell.length_b   1.000
_cell.length_c   1.000
_cell.angle_alpha   90.00
_cell.angle_beta   90.00
_cell.angle_gamma   90.00
#
_symmetry.space_group_name_H-M   'P 1'
#
loop_
_entity.id
_entity.type
_entity.pdbx_description
1 polymer ?
#
loop_
_entity_poly.entity_id
_entity_poly.type
_entity_poly.pdbx_seq_one_letter_code
_entity_poly.pdbx_strand_id
1 'polypeptide(L)'
;FYFKCTKCSAELTMKTDPQNSYYVVEFGASRNYKPWRAEDEDVDKEKKKRDAEEMGNAMKALENRALDSKREMDILAALDDMKSMKSRHATVTPENEKTPEEEDEALNRLIFLK
;
A
#
# COMPACT_ATOMS: atom_id res chain seq x y z
N PHE A 1 -14.04 16.05 31.45
CA PHE A 1 -15.48 15.74 31.34
C PHE A 1 -15.77 14.44 32.07
N TYR A 2 -16.92 14.38 32.72
CA TYR A 2 -17.39 13.21 33.47
C TYR A 2 -18.68 12.69 32.83
N PHE A 3 -18.72 11.41 32.52
CA PHE A 3 -19.87 10.71 31.97
C PHE A 3 -20.19 9.48 32.81
N LYS A 4 -21.42 9.01 32.79
CA LYS A 4 -21.82 7.76 33.45
C LYS A 4 -22.12 6.71 32.39
N CYS A 5 -21.61 5.49 32.57
CA CYS A 5 -21.95 4.37 31.70
C CYS A 5 -23.44 4.01 31.87
N THR A 6 -24.16 3.82 30.77
CA THR A 6 -25.58 3.46 30.79
C THR A 6 -25.85 2.08 31.38
N LYS A 7 -24.85 1.18 31.40
CA LYS A 7 -25.00 -0.21 31.84
C LYS A 7 -24.53 -0.47 33.27
N CYS A 8 -23.36 0.07 33.66
CA CYS A 8 -22.77 -0.17 34.98
C CYS A 8 -22.78 1.05 35.90
N SER A 9 -23.31 2.20 35.44
CA SER A 9 -23.33 3.47 36.17
C SER A 9 -21.97 3.99 36.66
N ALA A 10 -20.88 3.35 36.24
CA ALA A 10 -19.52 3.77 36.54
C ALA A 10 -19.19 5.09 35.84
N GLU A 11 -18.35 5.89 36.48
CA GLU A 11 -17.89 7.17 35.96
C GLU A 11 -16.76 6.98 34.94
N LEU A 12 -16.87 7.67 33.81
CA LEU A 12 -15.87 7.79 32.76
C LEU A 12 -15.34 9.22 32.75
N THR A 13 -14.02 9.36 32.90
CA THR A 13 -13.35 10.66 32.90
C THR A 13 -12.48 10.81 31.65
N MET A 14 -12.64 11.92 30.94
CA MET A 14 -11.80 12.29 29.80
C MET A 14 -11.27 13.73 29.93
N LYS A 15 -10.05 13.96 29.47
CA LYS A 15 -9.42 15.29 29.36
C LYS A 15 -9.26 15.70 27.91
N THR A 16 -9.31 17.01 27.66
CA THR A 16 -9.02 17.59 26.36
C THR A 16 -7.53 17.84 26.23
N ASP A 17 -6.91 17.35 25.18
CA ASP A 17 -5.51 17.63 24.85
C ASP A 17 -5.46 18.73 23.79
N PRO A 18 -5.04 19.97 24.15
CA PRO A 18 -5.02 21.09 23.22
C PRO A 18 -3.96 20.94 22.13
N GLN A 19 -2.89 20.18 22.37
CA GLN A 19 -1.81 19.96 21.39
C GLN A 19 -2.26 19.10 20.21
N ASN A 20 -3.05 18.05 20.49
CA ASN A 20 -3.43 17.08 19.47
C ASN A 20 -4.90 17.20 19.04
N SER A 21 -5.64 18.19 19.56
CA SER A 21 -7.09 18.36 19.30
C SER A 21 -7.92 17.10 19.55
N TYR A 22 -7.50 16.26 20.52
CA TYR A 22 -8.16 15.01 20.88
C TYR A 22 -8.54 14.98 22.35
N TYR A 23 -9.44 14.07 22.71
CA TYR A 23 -9.73 13.74 24.10
C TYR A 23 -8.99 12.47 24.52
N VAL A 24 -8.30 12.50 25.66
CA VAL A 24 -7.69 11.32 26.29
C VAL A 24 -8.57 10.85 27.44
N VAL A 25 -8.72 9.52 27.52
CA VAL A 25 -9.50 8.86 28.56
C VAL A 25 -8.58 8.59 29.74
N GLU A 26 -9.00 9.01 30.95
CA GLU A 26 -8.23 8.81 32.19
C GLU A 26 -8.73 7.62 33.00
N PHE A 27 -10.04 7.44 33.08
CA PHE A 27 -10.64 6.43 33.95
C PHE A 27 -11.93 5.85 33.34
N GLY A 28 -12.16 4.56 33.56
CA GLY A 28 -13.47 3.93 33.35
C GLY A 28 -13.79 3.50 31.91
N ALA A 29 -12.92 3.73 30.93
CA ALA A 29 -13.07 3.18 29.59
C ALA A 29 -11.73 3.02 28.85
N SER A 30 -11.73 2.20 27.81
CA SER A 30 -10.68 2.13 26.81
C SER A 30 -11.19 2.73 25.48
N ARG A 31 -10.28 3.31 24.71
CA ARG A 31 -10.61 3.75 23.33
C ARG A 31 -10.62 2.53 22.42
N ASN A 32 -11.52 2.52 21.44
CA ASN A 32 -11.47 1.50 20.39
C ASN A 32 -10.18 1.67 19.57
N TYR A 33 -9.49 0.55 19.33
CA TYR A 33 -8.28 0.52 18.52
C TYR A 33 -8.63 0.74 17.05
N LYS A 34 -7.86 1.60 16.40
CA LYS A 34 -8.02 1.95 14.99
C LYS A 34 -6.65 1.76 14.34
N PRO A 35 -6.46 0.73 13.48
CA PRO A 35 -5.16 0.40 12.91
C PRO A 35 -4.44 1.59 12.26
N TRP A 36 -5.18 2.42 11.52
CA TRP A 36 -4.65 3.61 10.87
C TRP A 36 -4.06 4.67 11.81
N ARG A 37 -4.44 4.72 13.10
CA ARG A 37 -3.78 5.64 14.04
C ARG A 37 -2.33 5.26 14.33
N ALA A 38 -2.05 3.95 14.40
CA ALA A 38 -0.67 3.49 14.59
C ALA A 38 0.16 3.80 13.33
N GLU A 39 -0.43 3.59 12.15
CA GLU A 39 0.19 3.95 10.87
C GLU A 39 0.46 5.46 10.78
N ASP A 40 -0.52 6.31 11.11
CA ASP A 40 -0.37 7.77 11.12
C ASP A 40 0.75 8.22 12.09
N GLU A 41 0.79 7.65 13.29
CA GLU A 41 1.84 7.96 14.29
C GLU A 41 3.24 7.59 13.80
N ASP A 42 3.39 6.47 13.09
CA ASP A 42 4.68 6.03 12.57
C ASP A 42 5.11 6.85 11.35
N VAL A 43 4.17 7.19 10.46
CA VAL A 43 4.39 8.11 9.34
C VAL A 43 4.82 9.49 9.84
N ASP A 44 4.17 10.02 10.88
CA ASP A 44 4.54 11.31 11.46
C ASP A 44 5.92 11.30 12.14
N LYS A 45 6.30 10.19 12.78
CA LYS A 45 7.65 10.03 13.34
C LYS A 45 8.71 9.98 12.24
N GLU A 46 8.46 9.23 11.17
CA GLU A 46 9.36 9.12 10.01
C GLU A 46 9.55 10.50 9.35
N LYS A 47 8.45 11.23 9.10
CA LYS A 47 8.49 12.60 8.56
C LYS A 47 9.30 13.53 9.45
N LYS A 48 9.05 13.53 10.77
CA LYS A 48 9.81 14.37 11.71
C LYS A 48 11.31 14.08 11.71
N LYS A 49 11.71 12.80 11.61
CA LYS A 49 13.13 12.42 11.51
C LYS A 49 13.74 12.95 10.21
N ARG A 50 13.04 12.76 9.10
CA ARG A 50 13.47 13.25 7.80
C ARG A 50 13.59 14.78 7.76
N ASP A 51 12.60 15.49 8.28
CA ASP A 51 12.61 16.94 8.38
C ASP A 51 13.75 17.43 9.28
N ALA A 52 14.04 16.76 10.40
CA ALA A 52 15.16 17.10 11.28
C ALA A 52 16.52 16.88 10.61
N GLU A 53 16.66 15.84 9.77
CA GLU A 53 17.86 15.58 8.99
C GLU A 53 18.07 16.58 7.84
N GLU A 54 16.97 17.11 7.30
CA GLU A 54 16.95 18.13 6.26
C GLU A 54 17.10 19.55 6.83
N MET A 55 16.77 19.74 8.12
CA MET A 55 16.87 21.02 8.82
C MET A 55 18.33 21.46 8.97
N GLY A 56 18.74 22.38 8.09
CA GLY A 56 20.09 22.94 8.05
C GLY A 56 20.93 22.51 6.85
N ASN A 57 20.44 21.60 5.99
CA ASN A 57 21.16 21.20 4.78
C ASN A 57 20.22 21.10 3.57
N ALA A 58 20.07 22.22 2.85
CA ALA A 58 19.20 22.33 1.69
C ALA A 58 19.57 21.38 0.53
N MET A 59 20.85 20.99 0.40
CA MET A 59 21.29 20.04 -0.63
C MET A 59 20.77 18.62 -0.35
N LYS A 60 20.75 18.22 0.93
CA LYS A 60 20.25 16.91 1.36
C LYS A 60 18.73 16.77 1.10
N ALA A 61 17.98 17.83 1.36
CA ALA A 61 16.53 17.86 1.05
C ALA A 61 16.25 17.73 -0.46
N LEU A 62 17.05 18.40 -1.30
CA LEU A 62 16.94 18.29 -2.75
C LEU A 62 17.32 16.89 -3.27
N GLU A 63 18.38 16.30 -2.72
CA GLU A 63 18.80 14.93 -3.05
C GLU A 63 17.72 13.91 -2.69
N ASN A 64 17.16 13.98 -1.47
CA ASN A 64 16.09 13.09 -1.03
C ASN A 64 14.85 13.20 -1.94
N ARG A 65 14.47 14.42 -2.34
CA ARG A 65 13.34 14.63 -3.26
C ARG A 65 13.62 14.03 -4.65
N ALA A 66 14.84 14.21 -5.17
CA ALA A 66 15.23 13.65 -6.46
C ALA A 66 15.26 12.10 -6.44
N LEU A 67 15.71 11.51 -5.34
CA LEU A 67 15.68 10.05 -5.14
C LEU A 67 14.25 9.51 -5.08
N ASP A 68 13.34 10.18 -4.37
CA ASP A 68 11.93 9.78 -4.32
C ASP A 68 11.27 9.88 -5.70
N SER A 69 11.44 11.00 -6.41
CA SER A 69 10.93 11.14 -7.78
C SER A 69 11.48 10.08 -8.73
N LYS A 70 12.75 9.70 -8.59
CA LYS A 70 13.33 8.62 -9.38
C LYS A 70 12.67 7.27 -9.09
N ARG A 71 12.50 6.93 -7.81
CA ARG A 71 11.82 5.67 -7.41
C ARG A 71 10.38 5.62 -7.93
N GLU A 72 9.65 6.72 -7.82
CA GLU A 72 8.29 6.82 -8.35
C GLU A 72 8.25 6.59 -9.86
N MET A 73 9.17 7.19 -10.62
CA MET A 73 9.28 6.96 -12.08
C MET A 73 9.60 5.50 -12.40
N ASP A 74 10.56 4.89 -11.70
CA ASP A 74 10.96 3.49 -11.93
C ASP A 74 9.78 2.53 -11.64
N ILE A 75 9.00 2.79 -10.59
CA ILE A 75 7.80 2.01 -10.25
C ILE A 75 6.73 2.18 -11.33
N LEU A 76 6.48 3.40 -11.80
CA LEU A 76 5.49 3.65 -12.85
C LEU A 76 5.87 2.99 -14.17
N ALA A 77 7.15 3.00 -14.55
CA ALA A 77 7.65 2.29 -15.72
C ALA A 77 7.42 0.78 -15.60
N ALA A 78 7.75 0.18 -14.45
CA ALA A 78 7.51 -1.25 -14.19
C ALA A 78 6.02 -1.63 -14.24
N LEU A 79 5.15 -0.76 -13.73
CA LEU A 79 3.69 -0.96 -13.79
C LEU A 79 3.18 -0.88 -15.24
N ASP A 80 3.70 0.02 -16.06
CA ASP A 80 3.32 0.14 -17.47
C ASP A 80 3.80 -1.06 -18.29
N ASP A 81 5.02 -1.54 -18.03
CA ASP A 81 5.55 -2.76 -18.64
C ASP A 81 4.66 -3.97 -18.33
N MET A 82 4.29 -4.18 -17.06
CA MET A 82 3.39 -5.27 -16.66
C MET A 82 2.00 -5.14 -17.31
N LYS A 83 1.47 -3.92 -17.41
CA LYS A 83 0.19 -3.66 -18.07
C LYS A 83 0.26 -3.95 -19.56
N SER A 84 1.35 -3.58 -20.23
CA SER A 84 1.58 -3.86 -21.65
C SER A 84 1.75 -5.36 -21.92
N MET A 85 2.44 -6.08 -21.04
CA MET A 85 2.55 -7.54 -21.12
C MET A 85 1.16 -8.17 -20.95
N LYS A 86 0.41 -7.76 -19.94
CA LYS A 86 -0.94 -8.26 -19.69
C LYS A 86 -1.89 -8.01 -20.87
N SER A 87 -1.82 -6.84 -21.52
CA SER A 87 -2.67 -6.56 -22.70
C SER A 87 -2.30 -7.44 -23.90
N ARG A 88 -1.01 -7.70 -24.13
CA ARG A 88 -0.55 -8.66 -25.16
C ARG A 88 -1.01 -10.08 -24.85
N HIS A 89 -0.85 -10.53 -23.61
CA HIS A 89 -1.28 -11.87 -23.18
C HIS A 89 -2.80 -12.05 -23.19
N ALA A 90 -3.60 -11.00 -23.02
CA ALA A 90 -5.06 -11.10 -23.10
C ALA A 90 -5.58 -11.47 -24.49
N THR A 91 -4.80 -11.27 -25.56
CA THR A 91 -5.17 -11.69 -26.93
C THR A 91 -4.78 -13.15 -27.20
N VAL A 92 -3.89 -13.72 -26.38
CA VAL A 92 -3.47 -15.12 -26.44
C VAL A 92 -4.32 -15.90 -25.43
N THR A 93 -5.49 -16.36 -25.85
CA THR A 93 -6.26 -17.35 -25.09
C THR A 93 -5.53 -18.70 -25.11
N PRO A 94 -5.63 -19.53 -24.05
CA PRO A 94 -5.02 -20.86 -24.01
C PRO A 94 -5.58 -21.84 -25.05
N GLU A 95 -6.53 -21.41 -25.89
CA GLU A 95 -7.06 -22.20 -27.01
C GLU A 95 -6.29 -21.99 -28.33
N ASN A 96 -5.32 -21.06 -28.36
CA ASN A 96 -4.46 -20.85 -29.53
C ASN A 96 -3.03 -21.40 -29.36
N GLU A 97 -2.69 -21.95 -28.18
CA GLU A 97 -1.54 -22.83 -28.04
C GLU A 97 -1.98 -24.21 -28.54
N LYS A 98 -1.83 -24.46 -29.84
CA LYS A 98 -1.84 -25.85 -30.34
C LYS A 98 -0.81 -26.60 -29.50
N THR A 99 -1.28 -27.57 -28.73
CA THR A 99 -0.39 -28.44 -28.00
C THR A 99 0.51 -29.15 -29.04
N PRO A 100 1.81 -29.33 -28.79
CA PRO A 100 2.72 -29.96 -29.76
C PRO A 100 2.24 -31.35 -30.21
N GLU A 101 1.37 -31.98 -29.43
CA GLU A 101 0.72 -33.25 -29.73
C GLU A 101 -0.23 -33.18 -30.95
N GLU A 102 -0.94 -32.06 -31.15
CA GLU A 102 -1.87 -31.88 -32.27
C GLU A 102 -1.15 -31.59 -33.60
N GLU A 103 0.01 -30.91 -33.54
CA GLU A 103 0.84 -30.64 -34.72
C GLU A 103 1.54 -31.92 -35.22
N ASP A 104 2.01 -32.77 -34.30
CA ASP A 104 2.62 -34.06 -34.60
C ASP A 104 1.59 -35.07 -35.17
N GLU A 105 0.35 -35.06 -34.69
CA GLU A 105 -0.72 -35.91 -35.24
C GLU A 105 -1.13 -35.49 -36.65
N ALA A 106 -1.20 -34.17 -36.92
CA ALA A 106 -1.48 -33.65 -38.26
C ALA A 106 -0.37 -34.01 -39.27
N LEU A 107 0.90 -33.96 -38.84
CA LEU A 107 2.06 -34.37 -39.64
C LEU A 107 2.03 -35.86 -39.95
N ASN A 108 1.72 -36.71 -38.97
CA ASN A 108 1.59 -38.15 -39.17
C ASN A 108 0.44 -38.51 -40.12
N ARG A 109 -0.72 -37.83 -40.03
CA ARG A 109 -1.83 -38.04 -40.98
C ARG A 109 -1.45 -37.62 -42.40
N LEU A 110 -0.70 -36.53 -42.58
CA LEU A 110 -0.19 -36.07 -43.87
C LEU A 110 0.86 -37.01 -44.48
N ILE A 111 1.67 -37.66 -43.64
CA ILE A 111 2.66 -38.66 -44.08
C ILE A 111 1.97 -39.97 -44.51
N PHE A 112 0.89 -40.38 -43.83
CA PHE A 112 0.15 -41.61 -44.13
C PHE A 112 -0.88 -41.50 -45.28
N LEU A 113 -1.13 -40.30 -45.82
CA LEU A 113 -2.04 -40.04 -46.93
C LEU A 113 -1.35 -39.91 -48.30
N LYS A 114 -0.06 -40.26 -48.39
CA LYS A 114 0.74 -40.25 -49.63
C LYS A 114 1.26 -41.65 -49.94
#